data_AF-X1EFJ5-F1
#
_entry.id   AF-X1EFJ5-F1
#
_cell.length_a   1.000
_cell.length_b   1.000
_cell.length_c   1.000
_cell.angle_alpha   90.00
_cell.angle_beta   90.00
_cell.angle_gamma   90.00
#
_symmetry.space_group_name_H-M   'P 1'
#
loop_
_entity.id
_entity.type
_entity.pdbx_description
1 polymer ?
#
loop_
_entity_poly.entity_id
_entity_poly.type
_entity_poly.pdbx_seq_one_letter_code
_entity_poly.pdbx_strand_id
1 'polypeptide(L)'
;RECFRLPFDILRIDFQDSAMAWETHHRVVASIDTIKQARRMERLLAGPNWDLVVIDEAHHLTRKRYGRRIQTTLNYRLAESIRSHTRDLLFLTATPHQGDAFRFWSVIQLLDDSLFESPEAMLDHRGLLNRVMVRRIKREVTYADGTPVFMRRQVISERFQLAARERAFYE
;
A
#
# COMPACT_ATOMS: atom_id res chain seq x y z
N ARG A 1 18.03 1.58 -11.78
CA ARG A 1 18.09 0.91 -13.12
C ARG A 1 18.60 -0.53 -13.02
N GLU A 2 19.48 -0.87 -12.07
CA GLU A 2 20.05 -2.23 -11.95
C GLU A 2 19.11 -3.27 -11.30
N CYS A 3 18.21 -2.88 -10.39
CA CYS A 3 17.42 -3.84 -9.60
C CYS A 3 16.40 -4.66 -10.42
N PHE A 4 15.80 -4.08 -11.46
CA PHE A 4 14.73 -4.73 -12.24
C PHE A 4 15.16 -5.16 -13.65
N ARG A 5 16.34 -4.74 -14.12
CA ARG A 5 16.81 -4.92 -15.51
C ARG A 5 15.80 -4.44 -16.57
N LEU A 6 14.92 -3.52 -16.18
CA LEU A 6 13.95 -2.86 -17.05
C LEU A 6 14.19 -1.35 -16.99
N PRO A 7 14.16 -0.63 -18.14
CA PRO A 7 14.22 0.81 -18.15
C PRO A 7 12.91 1.38 -17.61
N PHE A 8 12.99 2.09 -16.48
CA PHE A 8 11.93 2.89 -15.91
C PHE A 8 12.33 4.36 -15.94
N ASP A 9 11.38 5.22 -16.28
CA ASP A 9 11.49 6.66 -16.23
C ASP A 9 10.92 7.19 -14.91
N ILE A 10 11.72 7.96 -14.18
CA ILE A 10 11.35 8.45 -12.86
C ILE A 10 10.81 9.87 -13.00
N LEU A 11 9.56 10.07 -12.60
CA LEU A 11 8.93 11.39 -12.60
C LEU A 11 9.73 12.37 -11.71
N ARG A 12 10.01 13.56 -12.25
CA ARG A 12 10.87 14.64 -11.71
C ARG A 12 12.38 14.43 -11.85
N ILE A 13 12.84 13.25 -12.27
CA ILE A 13 14.26 12.97 -12.53
C ILE A 13 14.49 12.86 -14.03
N ASP A 14 13.83 11.89 -14.68
CA ASP A 14 13.97 11.63 -16.12
C ASP A 14 13.01 12.49 -16.95
N PHE A 15 11.83 12.83 -16.41
CA PHE A 15 10.85 13.68 -17.08
C PHE A 15 10.02 14.54 -16.11
N GLN A 16 9.43 15.61 -16.63
CA GLN A 16 8.52 16.49 -15.88
C GLN A 16 7.07 16.18 -16.22
N ASP A 17 6.18 16.42 -15.26
CA ASP A 17 4.73 16.32 -15.47
C ASP A 17 4.26 17.40 -16.46
N SER A 18 4.08 17.03 -17.73
CA SER A 18 3.54 17.83 -18.82
C SER A 18 2.40 17.07 -19.51
N ALA A 19 1.61 17.74 -20.36
CA ALA A 19 0.41 17.14 -20.95
C ALA A 19 0.71 15.84 -21.72
N MET A 20 1.77 15.82 -22.54
CA MET A 20 2.15 14.67 -23.37
C MET A 20 3.14 13.72 -22.70
N ALA A 21 3.60 14.03 -21.48
CA ALA A 21 4.56 13.19 -20.79
C ALA A 21 4.01 11.78 -20.56
N TRP A 22 2.74 11.68 -20.17
CA TRP A 22 2.09 10.39 -19.87
C TRP A 22 1.78 9.53 -21.10
N GLU A 23 1.85 10.10 -22.31
CA GLU A 23 1.66 9.37 -23.57
C GLU A 23 2.94 8.68 -24.07
N THR A 24 4.10 9.22 -23.68
CA THR A 24 5.41 8.85 -24.24
C THR A 24 6.25 7.97 -23.32
N HIS A 25 5.89 7.86 -22.04
CA HIS A 25 6.63 7.08 -21.05
C HIS A 25 5.84 5.84 -20.64
N HIS A 26 6.23 4.68 -21.16
CA HIS A 26 5.51 3.42 -20.97
C HIS A 26 5.83 2.69 -19.66
N ARG A 27 6.87 3.12 -18.93
CA ARG A 27 7.33 2.50 -17.68
C ARG A 27 7.75 3.57 -16.71
N VAL A 28 6.82 3.99 -15.85
CA VAL A 28 7.04 5.13 -14.95
C VAL A 28 7.18 4.67 -13.51
N VAL A 29 8.12 5.29 -12.78
CA VAL A 29 8.15 5.29 -11.32
C VAL A 29 7.85 6.70 -10.83
N ALA A 30 6.90 6.81 -9.90
CA ALA A 30 6.52 8.09 -9.34
C ALA A 30 6.09 7.97 -7.89
N SER A 31 6.37 9.01 -7.11
CA SER A 31 5.91 9.12 -5.72
C SER A 31 4.40 9.43 -5.69
N ILE A 32 3.66 8.69 -4.86
CA ILE A 32 2.25 8.94 -4.60
C ILE A 32 2.00 10.37 -4.10
N ASP A 33 2.91 10.93 -3.30
CA ASP A 33 2.81 12.30 -2.79
C ASP A 33 2.96 13.34 -3.88
N THR A 34 3.69 13.00 -4.95
CA THR A 34 3.79 13.85 -6.13
C THR A 34 2.50 13.77 -6.94
N ILE A 35 2.00 12.58 -7.29
CA ILE A 35 0.87 12.44 -8.22
C ILE A 35 -0.48 12.81 -7.60
N LYS A 36 -0.69 12.62 -6.30
CA LYS A 36 -2.01 12.81 -5.64
C LYS A 36 -2.60 14.22 -5.72
N GLN A 37 -1.85 15.20 -6.20
CA GLN A 37 -2.33 16.56 -6.46
C GLN A 37 -3.32 16.53 -7.63
N ALA A 38 -4.48 17.17 -7.48
CA ALA A 38 -5.57 17.12 -8.48
C ALA A 38 -5.09 17.37 -9.92
N ARG A 39 -4.34 18.45 -10.16
CA ARG A 39 -3.79 18.80 -11.48
C ARG A 39 -2.89 17.70 -12.09
N ARG A 40 -2.14 16.98 -11.26
CA ARG A 40 -1.21 15.93 -11.72
C ARG A 40 -1.96 14.62 -11.97
N MET A 41 -2.93 14.31 -11.11
CA MET A 41 -3.85 13.20 -11.30
C MET A 41 -4.67 13.38 -12.59
N GLU A 42 -5.20 14.57 -12.86
CA GLU A 42 -5.91 14.88 -14.11
C GLU A 42 -5.03 14.64 -15.35
N ARG A 43 -3.75 15.06 -15.31
CA ARG A 43 -2.81 14.83 -16.40
C ARG A 43 -2.46 13.36 -16.60
N LEU A 44 -2.28 12.62 -15.52
CA LEU A 44 -2.08 11.16 -15.58
C LEU A 44 -3.27 10.48 -16.25
N LEU A 45 -4.49 10.84 -15.86
CA LEU A 45 -5.74 10.24 -16.35
C LEU A 45 -6.15 10.72 -17.76
N ALA A 46 -5.56 11.82 -18.24
CA ALA A 46 -5.71 12.30 -19.60
C ALA A 46 -4.85 11.50 -20.61
N GLY A 47 -3.85 10.78 -20.12
CA GLY A 47 -3.03 9.88 -20.91
C GLY A 47 -3.74 8.57 -21.27
N PRO A 48 -3.02 7.64 -21.92
CA PRO A 48 -3.54 6.30 -22.18
C PRO A 48 -3.69 5.48 -20.89
N ASN A 49 -4.63 4.54 -20.90
CA ASN A 49 -4.79 3.56 -19.82
C ASN A 49 -3.49 2.78 -19.58
N TRP A 50 -3.24 2.44 -18.32
CA TRP A 50 -2.10 1.59 -17.94
C TRP A 50 -2.45 0.11 -18.07
N ASP A 51 -1.51 -0.71 -18.52
CA ASP A 51 -1.67 -2.16 -18.45
C ASP A 51 -1.58 -2.67 -17.01
N LEU A 52 -0.67 -2.10 -16.21
CA LEU A 52 -0.41 -2.50 -14.84
C LEU A 52 0.00 -1.28 -14.01
N VAL A 53 -0.65 -1.11 -12.86
CA VAL A 53 -0.18 -0.21 -11.81
C VAL A 53 0.16 -0.99 -10.55
N VAL A 54 1.36 -0.73 -10.02
CA VAL A 54 1.82 -1.28 -8.74
C VAL A 54 1.84 -0.16 -7.71
N ILE A 55 1.10 -0.32 -6.62
CA ILE A 55 1.15 0.59 -5.47
C ILE A 55 1.92 -0.08 -4.35
N ASP A 56 3.11 0.44 -4.08
CA ASP A 56 3.92 0.02 -2.93
C ASP A 56 3.48 0.74 -1.65
N GLU A 57 3.70 0.07 -0.52
CA GLU A 57 3.19 0.45 0.80
C GLU A 57 1.70 0.84 0.77
N ALA A 58 0.89 0.00 0.13
CA ALA A 58 -0.55 0.22 -0.07
C ALA A 58 -1.34 0.41 1.24
N HIS A 59 -0.74 0.14 2.41
CA HIS A 59 -1.31 0.48 3.71
C HIS A 59 -1.51 2.01 3.91
N HIS A 60 -0.90 2.85 3.08
CA HIS A 60 -1.14 4.30 3.06
C HIS A 60 -2.44 4.71 2.33
N LEU A 61 -3.07 3.80 1.59
CA LEU A 61 -4.36 4.04 0.91
C LEU A 61 -5.50 3.99 1.92
N THR A 62 -5.76 5.11 2.61
CA THR A 62 -6.64 5.11 3.79
C THR A 62 -7.93 5.90 3.58
N ARG A 63 -9.03 5.35 4.10
CA ARG A 63 -10.25 6.08 4.46
C ARG A 63 -10.41 6.04 5.96
N LYS A 64 -10.75 7.17 6.58
CA LYS A 64 -10.98 7.26 8.03
C LYS A 64 -12.47 7.39 8.30
N ARG A 65 -13.00 6.59 9.22
CA ARG A 65 -14.39 6.65 9.67
C ARG A 65 -14.45 7.32 11.04
N TYR A 66 -15.18 8.43 11.14
CA TYR A 66 -15.46 9.18 12.36
C TYR A 66 -16.96 9.16 12.62
N GLY A 67 -17.43 8.18 13.41
CA GLY A 67 -18.85 7.90 13.55
C GLY A 67 -19.48 7.59 12.20
N ARG A 68 -20.44 8.43 11.77
CA ARG A 68 -21.11 8.32 10.46
C ARG A 68 -20.36 9.02 9.31
N ARG A 69 -19.34 9.84 9.59
CA ARG A 69 -18.59 10.56 8.56
C ARG A 69 -17.43 9.71 8.06
N ILE A 70 -17.27 9.62 6.73
CA ILE A 70 -16.11 8.99 6.09
C ILE A 70 -15.27 10.09 5.46
N GLN A 71 -14.00 10.17 5.87
CA GLN A 71 -13.00 11.04 5.28
C GLN A 71 -12.09 10.23 4.36
N THR A 72 -12.20 10.47 3.06
CA THR A 72 -11.33 9.86 2.06
C THR A 72 -10.06 10.69 1.88
N THR A 73 -8.89 10.05 2.00
CA THR A 73 -7.59 10.73 1.79
C THR A 73 -7.29 10.91 0.29
N LEU A 74 -6.38 11.83 -0.05
CA LEU A 74 -5.96 12.02 -1.44
C LEU A 74 -5.30 10.76 -2.02
N ASN A 75 -4.53 10.02 -1.21
CA ASN A 75 -3.92 8.76 -1.65
C ASN A 75 -4.99 7.74 -2.07
N TYR A 76 -6.06 7.63 -1.29
CA TYR A 76 -7.17 6.74 -1.62
C TYR A 76 -7.91 7.20 -2.88
N ARG A 77 -8.20 8.49 -3.01
CA ARG A 77 -8.85 9.03 -4.23
C ARG A 77 -8.01 8.77 -5.49
N LEU A 78 -6.70 8.95 -5.39
CA LEU A 78 -5.79 8.63 -6.48
C LEU A 78 -5.89 7.16 -6.88
N ALA A 79 -5.89 6.24 -5.91
CA ALA A 79 -6.04 4.81 -6.19
C ALA A 79 -7.41 4.46 -6.79
N GLU A 80 -8.50 5.09 -6.34
CA GLU A 80 -9.83 4.95 -6.96
C GLU A 80 -9.82 5.37 -8.43
N SER A 81 -9.23 6.53 -8.75
CA SER A 81 -9.14 7.01 -10.13
C SER A 81 -8.25 6.12 -11.00
N ILE A 82 -7.11 5.67 -10.46
CA ILE A 82 -6.21 4.75 -11.15
C ILE A 82 -6.91 3.41 -11.42
N ARG A 83 -7.70 2.88 -10.49
CA ARG A 83 -8.45 1.63 -10.67
C ARG A 83 -9.31 1.66 -11.93
N SER A 84 -9.95 2.79 -12.23
CA SER A 84 -10.73 2.97 -13.47
C SER A 84 -9.90 3.21 -14.73
N HIS A 85 -8.58 3.40 -14.59
CA HIS A 85 -7.66 3.80 -15.66
C HIS A 85 -6.47 2.83 -15.79
N THR A 86 -6.64 1.59 -15.32
CA THR A 86 -5.66 0.52 -15.45
C THR A 86 -6.38 -0.80 -15.72
N ARG A 87 -5.75 -1.71 -16.48
CA ARG A 87 -6.25 -3.09 -16.64
C ARG A 87 -5.98 -3.90 -15.37
N ASP A 88 -4.73 -3.91 -14.92
CA ASP A 88 -4.30 -4.66 -13.73
C ASP A 88 -3.84 -3.71 -12.62
N LEU A 89 -4.19 -4.04 -11.37
CA LEU A 89 -3.79 -3.29 -10.18
C LEU A 89 -3.19 -4.24 -9.14
N LEU A 90 -1.95 -3.98 -8.73
CA LEU A 90 -1.22 -4.78 -7.76
C LEU A 90 -0.83 -3.95 -6.54
N PHE A 91 -1.20 -4.42 -5.35
CA PHE A 91 -0.79 -3.80 -4.10
C PHE A 91 0.33 -4.57 -3.43
N LEU A 92 1.39 -3.87 -3.07
CA LEU A 92 2.48 -4.38 -2.25
C LEU A 92 2.41 -3.72 -0.88
N THR A 93 2.39 -4.52 0.17
CA THR A 93 2.43 -4.02 1.55
C THR A 93 2.80 -5.13 2.52
N ALA A 94 3.69 -4.81 3.46
CA ALA A 94 4.03 -5.72 4.55
C ALA A 94 2.95 -5.76 5.65
N THR A 95 2.17 -4.68 5.77
CA THR A 95 1.27 -4.43 6.91
C THR A 95 -0.09 -3.90 6.45
N PRO A 96 -0.87 -4.69 5.68
CA PRO A 96 -2.16 -4.22 5.14
C PRO A 96 -3.18 -3.89 6.24
N HIS A 97 -3.05 -4.49 7.42
CA HIS A 97 -3.96 -4.31 8.55
C HIS A 97 -3.22 -3.67 9.74
N GLN A 98 -3.54 -2.40 10.03
CA GLN A 98 -2.95 -1.64 11.15
C GLN A 98 -3.82 -1.62 12.42
N GLY A 99 -4.71 -2.60 12.59
CA GLY A 99 -5.64 -2.65 13.74
C GLY A 99 -7.02 -2.03 13.46
N ASP A 100 -7.23 -1.47 12.27
CA ASP A 100 -8.48 -0.82 11.85
C ASP A 100 -9.12 -1.62 10.70
N ALA A 101 -10.19 -2.36 11.01
CA ALA A 101 -10.90 -3.19 10.05
C ALA A 101 -11.54 -2.37 8.92
N PHE A 102 -12.00 -1.15 9.19
CA PHE A 102 -12.60 -0.29 8.18
C PHE A 102 -11.56 0.18 7.16
N ARG A 103 -10.36 0.54 7.62
CA ARG A 103 -9.24 0.87 6.72
C ARG A 103 -8.84 -0.32 5.87
N PHE A 104 -8.68 -1.49 6.48
CA PHE A 104 -8.29 -2.69 5.74
C PHE A 104 -9.34 -3.06 4.69
N TRP A 105 -10.62 -3.07 5.08
CA TRP A 105 -11.73 -3.28 4.15
C TRP A 105 -11.73 -2.28 3.00
N SER A 106 -11.46 -1.00 3.28
CA SER A 106 -11.38 0.04 2.24
C SER A 106 -10.26 -0.26 1.21
N VAL A 107 -9.12 -0.79 1.64
CA VAL A 107 -8.05 -1.19 0.71
C VAL A 107 -8.50 -2.38 -0.15
N ILE A 108 -9.18 -3.37 0.44
CA ILE A 108 -9.71 -4.52 -0.30
C ILE A 108 -10.75 -4.09 -1.34
N GLN A 109 -11.59 -3.10 -1.03
CA GLN A 109 -12.58 -2.54 -1.96
C GLN A 109 -11.95 -1.92 -3.21
N LEU A 110 -10.69 -1.46 -3.15
CA LEU A 110 -9.98 -0.99 -4.36
C LEU A 110 -9.59 -2.16 -5.28
N LEU A 111 -9.42 -3.37 -4.74
CA LEU A 111 -9.09 -4.57 -5.52
C LEU A 111 -10.37 -5.25 -6.03
N ASP A 112 -11.33 -5.48 -5.15
CA ASP A 112 -12.62 -6.11 -5.46
C ASP A 112 -13.69 -5.55 -4.51
N ASP A 113 -14.58 -4.71 -5.05
CA ASP A 113 -15.67 -4.08 -4.31
C ASP A 113 -16.85 -5.04 -4.06
N SER A 114 -16.92 -6.14 -4.79
CA SER A 114 -17.97 -7.17 -4.68
C SER A 114 -17.69 -8.22 -3.60
N LEU A 115 -16.45 -8.29 -3.09
CA LEU A 115 -16.01 -9.37 -2.21
C LEU A 115 -16.63 -9.28 -0.81
N PHE A 116 -16.83 -8.07 -0.28
CA PHE A 116 -17.37 -7.83 1.06
C PHE A 116 -18.20 -6.55 1.12
N GLU A 117 -19.45 -6.66 1.56
CA GLU A 117 -20.37 -5.51 1.68
C GLU A 117 -20.00 -4.56 2.83
N SER A 118 -19.31 -5.06 3.86
CA SER A 118 -18.95 -4.28 5.04
C SER A 118 -17.64 -4.77 5.70
N PRO A 119 -17.00 -3.93 6.54
CA PRO A 119 -15.87 -4.37 7.35
C PRO A 119 -16.21 -5.56 8.25
N GLU A 120 -17.43 -5.62 8.78
CA GLU A 120 -17.91 -6.69 9.65
C GLU A 120 -18.01 -8.01 8.86
N ALA A 121 -18.62 -7.99 7.68
CA ALA A 121 -18.69 -9.16 6.80
C ALA A 121 -17.30 -9.69 6.39
N MET A 122 -16.32 -8.80 6.19
CA MET A 122 -14.94 -9.20 5.93
C MET A 122 -14.30 -9.93 7.12
N LEU A 123 -14.64 -9.55 8.35
CA LEU A 123 -14.12 -10.23 9.54
C LEU A 123 -14.76 -11.61 9.76
N ASP A 124 -16.03 -11.76 9.41
CA ASP A 124 -16.77 -13.02 9.51
C ASP A 124 -16.36 -14.01 8.40
N HIS A 125 -16.01 -13.50 7.22
CA HIS A 125 -15.67 -14.29 6.04
C HIS A 125 -14.21 -14.13 5.58
N ARG A 126 -13.26 -14.01 6.51
CA ARG A 126 -11.83 -13.79 6.21
C ARG A 126 -11.21 -14.77 5.22
N GLY A 127 -11.73 -16.01 5.12
CA GLY A 127 -11.25 -17.00 4.16
C GLY A 127 -11.34 -16.55 2.70
N LEU A 128 -12.30 -15.66 2.39
CA LEU A 128 -12.46 -15.09 1.05
C LEU A 128 -11.33 -14.14 0.65
N LEU A 129 -10.56 -13.61 1.62
CA LEU A 129 -9.41 -12.74 1.33
C LEU A 129 -8.36 -13.44 0.46
N ASN A 130 -8.27 -14.78 0.50
CA ASN A 130 -7.35 -15.56 -0.32
C ASN A 130 -7.61 -15.41 -1.83
N ARG A 131 -8.77 -14.88 -2.24
CA ARG A 131 -9.09 -14.58 -3.64
C ARG A 131 -8.33 -13.37 -4.19
N VAL A 132 -7.95 -12.43 -3.32
CA VAL A 132 -7.34 -11.15 -3.70
C VAL A 132 -6.01 -10.88 -3.00
N MET A 133 -5.66 -11.68 -2.00
CA MET A 133 -4.47 -11.48 -1.17
C MET A 133 -3.64 -12.76 -1.07
N VAL A 134 -2.36 -12.63 -1.37
CA VAL A 134 -1.34 -13.63 -1.05
C VAL A 134 -0.46 -13.06 0.06
N ARG A 135 -0.41 -13.75 1.20
CA ARG A 135 0.44 -13.37 2.33
C ARG A 135 1.26 -14.56 2.79
N ARG A 136 2.58 -14.37 2.88
CA ARG A 136 3.51 -15.33 3.45
C ARG A 136 4.23 -14.69 4.64
N ILE A 137 4.36 -15.43 5.74
CA ILE A 137 5.18 -15.00 6.87
C ILE A 137 6.59 -15.59 6.75
N LYS A 138 7.61 -14.92 7.33
CA LYS A 138 9.00 -15.41 7.28
C LYS A 138 9.16 -16.87 7.72
N ARG A 139 8.33 -17.33 8.67
CA ARG A 139 8.34 -18.73 9.15
C ARG A 139 7.88 -19.75 8.11
N GLU A 140 7.06 -19.34 7.15
CA GLU A 140 6.55 -20.22 6.07
C GLU A 140 7.53 -20.30 4.90
N VAL A 141 8.53 -19.42 4.85
CA VAL A 141 9.54 -19.40 3.79
C VAL A 141 10.63 -20.41 4.13
N THR A 142 10.62 -21.51 3.40
CA THR A 142 11.57 -22.63 3.53
C THR A 142 12.25 -22.90 2.20
N TYR A 143 13.43 -23.50 2.23
CA TYR A 143 14.05 -24.10 1.06
C TYR A 143 13.24 -25.34 0.63
N ALA A 144 13.57 -25.90 -0.54
CA ALA A 144 12.86 -27.06 -1.09
C ALA A 144 12.88 -28.30 -0.18
N ASP A 145 13.89 -28.41 0.68
CA ASP A 145 14.05 -29.48 1.68
C ASP A 145 13.30 -29.22 3.00
N GLY A 146 12.56 -28.09 3.10
CA GLY A 146 11.83 -27.68 4.29
C GLY A 146 12.65 -26.92 5.33
N THR A 147 13.94 -26.67 5.09
CA THR A 147 14.76 -25.89 6.03
C THR A 147 14.32 -24.41 6.03
N PRO A 148 14.16 -23.75 7.20
CA PRO A 148 13.75 -22.35 7.24
C PRO A 148 14.79 -21.42 6.61
N VAL A 149 14.35 -20.52 5.74
CA VAL A 149 15.23 -19.51 5.12
C VAL A 149 15.67 -18.45 6.14
N PHE A 150 14.79 -18.15 7.10
CA PHE A 150 15.04 -17.11 8.10
C PHE A 150 15.34 -17.71 9.47
N MET A 151 16.32 -17.13 10.17
CA MET A 151 16.60 -17.49 11.57
C MET A 151 15.41 -17.17 12.48
N ARG A 152 15.30 -17.93 13.57
CA ARG A 152 14.27 -17.69 14.58
C ARG A 152 14.56 -16.37 15.32
N ARG A 153 13.53 -15.54 15.45
CA ARG A 153 13.59 -14.31 16.23
C ARG A 153 13.82 -14.63 17.71
N GLN A 154 14.87 -14.08 18.30
CA GLN A 154 15.08 -14.05 19.75
C GLN A 154 14.71 -12.65 20.26
N VAL A 155 13.96 -12.57 21.36
CA VAL A 155 13.56 -11.31 22.00
C VAL A 155 14.03 -11.35 23.43
N ILE A 156 14.93 -10.44 23.79
CA ILE A 156 15.49 -10.28 25.12
C ILE A 156 15.05 -8.90 25.62
N SER A 157 14.30 -8.88 26.73
CA SER A 157 13.84 -7.64 27.34
C SER A 157 14.77 -7.29 28.50
N GLU A 158 15.62 -6.30 28.28
CA GLU A 158 16.47 -5.74 29.32
C GLU A 158 15.67 -4.75 30.18
N ARG A 159 15.74 -4.91 31.50
CA ARG A 159 15.12 -3.99 32.46
C ARG A 159 16.18 -3.04 33.00
N PHE A 160 15.87 -1.76 33.07
CA PHE A 160 16.71 -0.76 33.70
C PHE A 160 15.97 -0.05 34.84
N GLN A 161 16.71 0.49 35.79
CA GLN A 161 16.16 1.33 36.84
C GLN A 161 16.31 2.80 36.46
N LEU A 162 15.29 3.61 36.75
CA LEU A 162 15.36 5.06 36.55
C LEU A 162 16.41 5.68 37.48
N ALA A 163 17.22 6.59 36.94
CA ALA A 163 18.12 7.41 37.72
C ALA A 163 17.32 8.35 38.65
N ALA A 164 17.95 8.84 39.73
CA ALA A 164 17.27 9.70 40.70
C ALA A 164 16.67 10.98 40.07
N ARG A 165 17.37 11.57 39.08
CA ARG A 165 16.88 12.75 38.34
C ARG A 165 15.68 12.45 37.45
N GLU A 166 15.65 11.28 36.82
CA GLU A 166 14.53 10.86 35.97
C GLU A 166 13.31 10.55 36.84
N ARG A 167 13.52 9.90 37.99
CA ARG A 167 12.45 9.63 38.96
C ARG A 167 11.78 10.91 39.43
N ALA A 168 12.57 11.93 39.81
CA ALA A 168 12.06 13.23 40.24
C ALA A 168 11.37 14.04 39.13
N PHE A 169 11.63 13.74 37.85
CA PHE A 169 10.93 14.36 36.71
C PHE A 169 9.55 13.72 36.46
N TYR A 170 9.37 12.45 36.83
CA TYR A 170 8.12 11.71 36.69
C TYR A 170 7.23 11.75 37.95
N GLU A 171 7.71 12.33 39.06
CA GLU A 171 6.94 12.67 40.27
C GLU A 171 6.30 14.06 40.14
#